data_AF-A0A0U4GPA9-F1
#
_entry.id   AF-A0A0U4GPA9-F1
#
_cell.length_a   1.000
_cell.length_b   1.000
_cell.length_c   1.000
_cell.angle_alpha   90.00
_cell.angle_beta   90.00
_cell.angle_gamma   90.00
#
_symmetry.space_group_name_H-M   'P 1'
#
loop_
_entity.id
_entity.type
_entity.pdbx_description
1 polymer ?
#
loop_
_entity_poly.entity_id
_entity_poly.type
_entity_poly.pdbx_seq_one_letter_code
_entity_poly.pdbx_strand_id
1 'polypeptide(L)'
;MHFRYAFAELANGKSPTDPDWPIHAENSEFRTLGQYPYRFSKAQIQAILKICHDADLLAIAQMCRFPDWLGYLGLILKHCEGNSDYPQLSATWSAQLADVVTSETPIHAKLLNIANGKGELSIADLEMIEQNIDIRFRFKSMRDI
;
A
#
# COMPACT_ATOMS: atom_id res chain seq x y z
N MET A 1 -13.97 -5.17 6.82
CA MET A 1 -14.61 -3.92 7.28
C MET A 1 -13.60 -2.91 7.85
N HIS A 2 -12.39 -3.33 8.25
CA HIS A 2 -11.38 -2.45 8.87
C HIS A 2 -10.53 -1.60 7.89
N PHE A 3 -10.46 -1.97 6.60
CA PHE A 3 -9.52 -1.34 5.66
C PHE A 3 -9.95 0.03 5.11
N ARG A 4 -11.22 0.17 4.70
CA ARG A 4 -11.79 1.47 4.31
C ARG A 4 -11.62 2.51 5.43
N TYR A 5 -11.65 2.03 6.66
CA TYR A 5 -11.43 2.86 7.81
C TYR A 5 -9.95 3.25 8.00
N ALA A 6 -9.03 2.27 7.96
CA ALA A 6 -7.59 2.57 7.98
C ALA A 6 -7.23 3.62 6.92
N PHE A 7 -7.77 3.49 5.70
CA PHE A 7 -7.56 4.46 4.63
C PHE A 7 -8.17 5.84 4.92
N ALA A 8 -9.33 5.91 5.59
CA ALA A 8 -9.92 7.16 6.04
C ALA A 8 -9.11 7.84 7.16
N GLU A 9 -8.51 7.07 8.08
CA GLU A 9 -7.62 7.60 9.12
C GLU A 9 -6.31 8.12 8.53
N LEU A 10 -5.73 7.41 7.54
CA LEU A 10 -4.58 7.90 6.77
C LEU A 10 -4.88 9.26 6.11
N ALA A 11 -6.09 9.41 5.54
CA ALA A 11 -6.54 10.68 4.98
C ALA A 11 -6.64 11.81 6.02
N ASN A 12 -6.91 11.47 7.28
CA ASN A 12 -6.88 12.42 8.39
C ASN A 12 -5.46 12.68 8.92
N GLY A 13 -4.43 12.10 8.29
CA GLY A 13 -3.02 12.29 8.64
C GLY A 13 -2.53 11.39 9.78
N LYS A 14 -3.34 10.43 10.22
CA LYS A 14 -2.94 9.46 11.26
C LYS A 14 -2.19 8.29 10.65
N SER A 15 -1.20 7.78 11.37
CA SER A 15 -0.38 6.65 10.99
C SER A 15 -0.76 5.39 11.77
N PRO A 16 -0.63 4.18 11.20
CA PRO A 16 -0.74 2.91 11.92
C PRO A 16 0.23 2.75 13.10
N THR A 17 1.25 3.60 13.19
CA THR A 17 2.22 3.65 14.29
C THR A 17 1.78 4.56 15.45
N ASP A 18 0.70 5.31 15.29
CA ASP A 18 0.27 6.27 16.30
C ASP A 18 -0.38 5.56 17.51
N PRO A 19 -0.13 6.02 18.75
CA PRO A 19 -0.66 5.36 19.95
C PRO A 19 -2.20 5.33 20.01
N ASP A 20 -2.87 6.31 19.39
CA ASP A 20 -4.32 6.39 19.31
C ASP A 20 -4.88 5.64 18.09
N TRP A 21 -4.04 4.85 17.40
CA TRP A 21 -4.49 4.12 16.23
C TRP A 21 -5.57 3.10 16.63
N PRO A 22 -6.70 3.04 15.92
CA PRO A 22 -7.94 2.57 16.54
C PRO A 22 -7.98 1.06 16.74
N ILE A 23 -7.20 0.28 15.98
CA ILE A 23 -7.04 -1.16 16.21
C ILE A 23 -6.21 -1.49 17.47
N HIS A 24 -5.58 -0.49 18.11
CA HIS A 24 -4.97 -0.64 19.44
C HIS A 24 -5.97 -0.44 20.57
N ALA A 25 -7.17 0.08 20.29
CA ALA A 25 -8.23 0.18 21.28
C ALA A 25 -8.98 -1.17 21.40
N GLU A 26 -9.03 -1.73 22.61
CA GLU A 26 -9.69 -3.02 22.90
C GLU A 26 -11.19 -3.07 22.51
N ASN A 27 -11.82 -1.92 22.25
CA ASN A 27 -13.23 -1.78 21.89
C ASN A 27 -13.44 -0.74 20.77
N SER A 28 -12.78 -0.90 19.62
CA SER A 28 -13.04 -0.05 18.46
C SER A 28 -14.44 -0.33 17.89
N GLU A 29 -15.44 0.46 18.30
CA GLU A 29 -16.76 0.43 17.69
C GLU A 29 -16.69 0.99 16.27
N PHE A 30 -16.44 0.12 15.28
CA PHE A 30 -16.31 0.53 13.88
C PHE A 30 -17.57 1.17 13.28
N ARG A 31 -18.68 1.20 14.02
CA ARG A 31 -19.97 1.77 13.62
C ARG A 31 -20.05 3.29 13.79
N THR A 32 -19.20 3.90 14.62
CA THR A 32 -19.14 5.35 14.83
C THR A 32 -18.30 6.08 13.77
N LEU A 33 -17.63 5.31 12.92
CA LEU A 33 -16.74 5.77 11.88
C LEU A 33 -17.60 6.10 10.67
N GLY A 34 -17.61 7.37 10.27
CA GLY A 34 -18.49 7.91 9.25
C GLY A 34 -18.40 7.21 7.89
N GLN A 35 -19.21 7.66 6.93
CA GLN A 35 -19.22 7.10 5.59
C GLN A 35 -17.85 7.24 4.91
N TYR A 36 -17.38 6.15 4.30
CA TYR A 36 -16.19 6.20 3.45
C TYR A 36 -16.39 7.26 2.35
N PRO A 37 -15.52 8.26 2.25
CA PRO A 37 -15.74 9.37 1.34
C PRO A 37 -15.66 8.88 -0.11
N TYR A 38 -16.61 9.31 -0.93
CA TYR A 38 -16.60 9.00 -2.36
C TYR A 38 -15.38 9.61 -3.08
N ARG A 39 -14.89 10.75 -2.57
CA ARG A 39 -13.66 11.41 -3.02
C ARG A 39 -12.92 12.02 -1.83
N PHE A 40 -11.60 11.90 -1.84
CA PHE A 40 -10.73 12.60 -0.92
C PHE A 40 -10.40 13.99 -1.45
N SER A 41 -10.27 14.96 -0.55
CA SER A 41 -9.77 16.29 -0.88
C SER A 41 -8.28 16.24 -1.24
N LYS A 42 -7.77 17.28 -1.91
CA LYS A 42 -6.35 17.38 -2.24
C LYS A 42 -5.44 17.28 -1.00
N ALA A 43 -5.84 17.91 0.11
CA ALA A 43 -5.09 17.85 1.37
C ALA A 43 -5.04 16.42 1.96
N GLN A 44 -6.16 15.69 1.87
CA GLN A 44 -6.23 14.31 2.33
C GLN A 44 -5.38 13.37 1.46
N ILE A 45 -5.40 13.55 0.14
CA ILE A 45 -4.54 12.75 -0.76
C ILE A 45 -3.06 13.02 -0.47
N GLN A 46 -2.69 14.28 -0.21
CA GLN A 46 -1.33 14.65 0.20
C GLN A 46 -0.91 14.00 1.52
N ALA A 47 -1.82 13.94 2.51
CA ALA A 47 -1.57 13.23 3.77
C ALA A 47 -1.34 11.72 3.54
N ILE A 48 -2.19 11.09 2.72
CA ILE A 48 -2.03 9.67 2.34
C ILE A 48 -0.68 9.44 1.65
N LEU A 49 -0.36 10.25 0.63
CA LEU A 49 0.89 10.14 -0.13
C LEU A 49 2.11 10.23 0.77
N LYS A 50 2.11 11.17 1.72
CA LYS A 50 3.20 11.33 2.68
C LYS A 50 3.40 10.08 3.54
N ILE A 51 2.34 9.56 4.16
CA ILE A 51 2.42 8.36 4.99
C ILE A 51 2.86 7.15 4.17
N CYS A 52 2.33 7.03 2.95
CA CYS A 52 2.62 5.92 2.05
C CYS A 52 4.06 5.96 1.49
N HIS A 53 4.64 7.15 1.36
CA HIS A 53 6.02 7.32 0.92
C HIS A 53 7.00 6.73 1.93
N ASP A 54 6.71 6.87 3.22
CA ASP A 54 7.55 6.38 4.31
C ASP A 54 7.25 4.92 4.69
N ALA A 55 6.30 4.28 3.99
CA ALA A 55 5.90 2.90 4.26
C ALA A 55 6.93 1.88 3.76
N ASP A 56 7.25 0.91 4.61
CA ASP A 56 8.08 -0.26 4.28
C ASP A 56 7.17 -1.40 3.77
N LEU A 57 7.09 -1.53 2.44
CA LEU A 57 6.30 -2.56 1.78
C LEU A 57 6.87 -3.96 1.99
N LEU A 58 8.18 -4.09 2.22
CA LEU A 58 8.81 -5.37 2.47
C LEU A 58 8.37 -5.90 3.84
N ALA A 59 8.41 -5.05 4.87
CA ALA A 59 7.90 -5.38 6.20
C ALA A 59 6.40 -5.71 6.16
N ILE A 60 5.60 -4.92 5.46
CA ILE A 60 4.17 -5.18 5.26
C ILE A 60 3.95 -6.54 4.59
N ALA A 61 4.67 -6.85 3.51
CA ALA A 61 4.54 -8.11 2.79
C ALA A 61 4.93 -9.33 3.63
N GLN A 62 5.84 -9.18 4.59
CA GLN A 62 6.25 -10.25 5.50
C GLN A 62 5.24 -10.48 6.65
N MET A 63 4.63 -9.41 7.15
CA MET A 63 3.74 -9.46 8.32
C MET A 63 2.28 -9.73 7.94
N CYS A 64 1.84 -9.24 6.77
CA CYS A 64 0.48 -9.35 6.30
C CYS A 64 0.28 -10.57 5.40
N ARG A 65 -0.93 -11.13 5.42
CA ARG A 65 -1.29 -12.25 4.55
C ARG A 65 -1.43 -11.76 3.11
N PHE A 66 -0.87 -12.51 2.16
CA PHE A 66 -1.14 -12.32 0.74
C PHE A 66 -2.52 -12.91 0.35
N PRO A 67 -3.32 -12.26 -0.52
CA PRO A 67 -3.03 -11.03 -1.28
C PRO A 67 -3.50 -9.73 -0.61
N ASP A 68 -3.91 -9.77 0.66
CA ASP A 68 -4.63 -8.65 1.32
C ASP A 68 -3.85 -7.32 1.25
N TRP A 69 -2.54 -7.35 1.48
CA TRP A 69 -1.70 -6.13 1.46
C TRP A 69 -1.57 -5.52 0.05
N LEU A 70 -1.67 -6.32 -1.00
CA LEU A 70 -1.60 -5.83 -2.38
C LEU A 70 -2.89 -5.09 -2.76
N GLY A 71 -4.04 -5.58 -2.26
CA GLY A 71 -5.31 -4.88 -2.36
C GLY A 71 -5.29 -3.49 -1.71
N TYR A 72 -4.48 -3.33 -0.67
CA TYR A 72 -4.31 -2.04 0.02
C TYR A 72 -3.56 -1.02 -0.83
N LEU A 73 -2.48 -1.46 -1.48
CA LEU A 73 -1.76 -0.66 -2.46
C LEU A 73 -2.68 -0.24 -3.61
N GLY A 74 -3.52 -1.15 -4.10
CA GLY A 74 -4.47 -0.86 -5.18
C GLY A 74 -5.43 0.29 -4.87
N LEU A 75 -5.91 0.40 -3.63
CA LEU A 75 -6.75 1.53 -3.23
C LEU A 75 -5.97 2.84 -3.12
N ILE A 76 -4.73 2.80 -2.65
CA ILE A 76 -3.85 3.99 -2.62
C ILE A 76 -3.60 4.48 -4.04
N LEU A 77 -3.22 3.58 -4.97
CA LEU A 77 -3.02 3.92 -6.39
C LEU A 77 -4.29 4.56 -6.96
N LYS A 78 -5.46 3.93 -6.74
CA LYS A 78 -6.74 4.41 -7.29
C LYS A 78 -7.10 5.84 -6.87
N HIS A 79 -6.73 6.24 -5.66
CA HIS A 79 -7.06 7.56 -5.11
C HIS A 79 -5.95 8.60 -5.29
N CYS A 80 -4.71 8.18 -5.48
CA CYS A 80 -3.56 9.07 -5.57
C CYS A 80 -3.06 9.29 -7.01
N GLU A 81 -3.41 8.42 -7.95
CA GLU A 81 -3.06 8.56 -9.37
C GLU A 81 -3.41 9.97 -9.89
N GLY A 82 -2.48 10.55 -10.66
CA GLY A 82 -2.62 11.91 -11.21
C GLY A 82 -2.29 13.06 -10.25
N ASN A 83 -1.88 12.78 -9.01
CA ASN A 83 -1.34 13.81 -8.10
C ASN A 83 0.15 14.05 -8.38
N SER A 84 0.62 15.26 -8.07
CA SER A 84 2.00 15.70 -8.37
C SER A 84 3.10 14.83 -7.76
N ASP A 85 2.85 14.24 -6.59
CA ASP A 85 3.84 13.46 -5.84
C ASP A 85 3.68 11.94 -6.05
N TYR A 86 2.67 11.55 -6.84
CA TYR A 86 2.43 10.16 -7.20
C TYR A 86 3.59 9.51 -7.99
N PRO A 87 4.31 10.20 -8.90
CA PRO A 87 5.48 9.63 -9.56
C PRO A 87 6.59 9.25 -8.57
N GLN A 88 6.80 10.08 -7.54
CA GLN A 88 7.81 9.82 -6.50
C GLN A 88 7.42 8.61 -5.64
N LEU A 89 6.13 8.51 -5.26
CA LEU A 89 5.61 7.33 -4.58
C LEU A 89 5.77 6.08 -5.45
N SER A 90 5.41 6.17 -6.74
CA SER A 90 5.50 5.07 -7.70
C SER A 90 6.92 4.55 -7.83
N ALA A 91 7.92 5.43 -7.92
CA ALA A 91 9.32 5.04 -7.98
C ALA A 91 9.77 4.33 -6.70
N THR A 92 9.43 4.91 -5.54
CA THR A 92 9.80 4.38 -4.21
C THR A 92 9.21 3.00 -3.98
N TRP A 93 7.92 2.83 -4.24
CA TRP A 93 7.24 1.56 -4.12
C TRP A 93 7.72 0.54 -5.13
N SER A 94 7.98 0.94 -6.38
CA SER A 94 8.47 0.01 -7.40
C SER A 94 9.83 -0.57 -7.04
N ALA A 95 10.70 0.22 -6.41
CA ALA A 95 11.98 -0.28 -5.92
C ALA A 95 11.78 -1.42 -4.90
N GLN A 96 10.88 -1.23 -3.93
CA GLN A 96 10.58 -2.23 -2.90
C GLN A 96 9.81 -3.44 -3.48
N LEU A 97 8.89 -3.20 -4.42
CA LEU A 97 8.10 -4.25 -5.06
C LEU A 97 8.95 -5.14 -5.99
N ALA A 98 10.08 -4.65 -6.48
CA ALA A 98 11.02 -5.48 -7.25
C ALA A 98 11.58 -6.63 -6.39
N ASP A 99 11.76 -6.41 -5.08
CA ASP A 99 12.28 -7.42 -4.16
C ASP A 99 11.26 -8.49 -3.74
N VAL A 100 9.97 -8.25 -3.97
CA VAL A 100 8.90 -9.20 -3.63
C VAL A 100 8.46 -10.06 -4.82
N VAL A 101 8.81 -9.68 -6.05
CA VAL A 101 8.49 -10.48 -7.25
C VAL A 101 9.66 -11.37 -7.65
N THR A 102 9.34 -12.45 -8.34
CA THR A 102 10.36 -13.34 -8.92
C THR A 102 11.19 -12.55 -9.94
N SER A 103 12.51 -12.60 -9.82
CA SER A 103 13.45 -12.00 -10.76
C SER A 103 13.28 -12.56 -12.18
N GLU A 104 13.78 -11.83 -13.18
CA GLU A 104 13.72 -12.20 -14.61
C GLU A 104 12.31 -12.27 -15.22
N THR A 105 11.27 -11.92 -14.46
CA THR A 105 9.92 -11.75 -14.98
C THR A 105 9.74 -10.38 -15.67
N PRO A 106 8.80 -10.25 -16.63
CA PRO A 106 8.51 -8.97 -17.27
C PRO A 106 8.12 -7.86 -16.27
N ILE A 107 7.39 -8.22 -15.22
CA ILE A 107 6.98 -7.27 -14.18
C ILE A 107 8.17 -6.81 -13.34
N HIS A 108 9.12 -7.69 -13.02
CA HIS A 108 10.36 -7.30 -12.33
C HIS A 108 11.13 -6.24 -13.13
N ALA A 109 11.32 -6.45 -14.44
CA ALA A 109 11.97 -5.46 -15.30
C ALA A 109 11.19 -4.14 -15.39
N LYS A 110 9.86 -4.20 -15.42
CA LYS A 110 9.00 -3.01 -15.42
C LYS A 110 9.12 -2.21 -14.11
N LEU A 111 9.13 -2.89 -12.96
CA LEU A 111 9.30 -2.25 -11.65
C LEU A 111 10.65 -1.54 -11.54
N LEU A 112 11.73 -2.17 -12.02
CA LEU A 112 13.05 -1.50 -12.07
C LEU A 112 13.03 -0.25 -12.97
N ASN A 113 12.29 -0.26 -14.08
CA ASN A 113 12.14 0.93 -14.92
C ASN A 113 11.38 2.05 -14.18
N ILE A 114 10.27 1.74 -13.52
CA ILE A 114 9.48 2.72 -12.76
C ILE A 114 10.31 3.27 -11.59
N ALA A 115 11.07 2.43 -10.89
CA ALA A 115 11.99 2.84 -9.82
C ALA A 115 13.05 3.85 -10.32
N ASN A 116 13.45 3.75 -11.59
CA ASN A 116 14.34 4.70 -12.27
C ASN A 116 13.60 5.90 -12.91
N GLY A 117 12.34 6.14 -12.53
CA GLY A 117 11.52 7.26 -13.01
C GLY A 117 10.94 7.08 -14.41
N LYS A 118 10.96 5.86 -14.96
CA LYS A 118 10.41 5.57 -16.31
C LYS A 118 9.01 4.98 -16.21
N GLY A 119 8.03 5.85 -15.99
CA GLY A 119 6.62 5.50 -15.86
C GLY A 119 6.13 5.56 -14.42
N GLU A 120 4.91 5.07 -14.20
CA GLU A 120 4.23 5.10 -12.90
C GLU A 120 3.58 3.73 -12.65
N LEU A 121 3.37 3.41 -11.38
CA LEU A 121 2.65 2.19 -11.01
C LEU A 121 1.17 2.32 -11.40
N SER A 122 0.63 1.24 -11.94
CA SER A 122 -0.80 1.14 -12.26
C SER A 122 -1.43 -0.07 -11.55
N ILE A 123 -2.76 -0.11 -11.53
CA ILE A 123 -3.49 -1.26 -10.97
C ILE A 123 -3.15 -2.55 -11.75
N ALA A 124 -2.97 -2.46 -13.06
CA ALA A 124 -2.57 -3.61 -13.88
C ALA A 124 -1.19 -4.17 -13.48
N ASP A 125 -0.29 -3.32 -12.97
CA ASP A 125 1.00 -3.77 -12.47
C ASP A 125 0.86 -4.59 -11.19
N LEU A 126 -0.07 -4.22 -10.32
CA LEU A 126 -0.38 -5.00 -9.12
C LEU A 126 -0.95 -6.38 -9.49
N GLU A 127 -1.83 -6.47 -10.49
CA GLU A 127 -2.33 -7.76 -10.98
C GLU A 127 -1.20 -8.65 -11.51
N MET A 128 -0.22 -8.06 -12.21
CA MET A 128 0.97 -8.79 -12.66
C MET A 128 1.88 -9.20 -11.50
N ILE A 129 2.02 -8.35 -10.47
CA ILE A 129 2.74 -8.69 -9.23
C ILE A 129 2.07 -9.89 -8.55
N GLU A 130 0.75 -9.91 -8.43
CA GLU A 130 -0.01 -11.01 -7.81
C GLU A 130 0.31 -12.37 -8.45
N GLN A 131 0.51 -12.38 -9.77
CA GLN A 131 0.83 -13.58 -10.54
C GLN A 131 2.29 -14.01 -10.39
N ASN A 132 3.21 -13.07 -10.17
CA ASN A 132 4.67 -13.30 -10.20
C ASN A 132 5.36 -13.14 -8.84
N ILE A 133 4.59 -12.94 -7.77
CA ILE A 133 5.11 -12.80 -6.41
C ILE A 133 5.96 -14.02 -6.01
N ASP A 134 7.11 -13.74 -5.43
CA ASP A 134 8.03 -14.76 -4.91
C ASP A 134 7.32 -15.56 -3.81
N ILE A 135 7.56 -16.88 -3.80
CA ILE A 135 6.91 -17.82 -2.89
C ILE A 135 7.11 -17.46 -1.41
N ARG A 136 8.22 -16.78 -1.07
CA ARG A 136 8.52 -16.31 0.29
C ARG A 136 7.50 -15.31 0.82
N PHE A 137 6.84 -14.56 -0.06
CA PHE A 137 5.82 -13.57 0.31
C PHE A 137 4.38 -14.06 0.09
N ARG A 138 4.20 -15.25 -0.51
CA ARG A 138 2.87 -15.88 -0.66
C ARG A 138 2.35 -16.47 0.65
N PHE A 139 3.26 -16.95 1.49
CA PHE A 139 2.92 -17.59 2.76
C PHE A 139 3.35 -16.70 3.91
N LYS A 140 2.47 -16.52 4.90
CA LYS A 140 2.84 -15.85 6.15
C LYS A 140 4.03 -16.61 6.75
N SER A 141 5.12 -15.91 7.06
CA SER A 141 6.22 -16.51 7.81
C SER A 141 5.66 -17.10 9.11
N MET A 142 5.71 -18.42 9.27
CA MET A 142 5.29 -19.12 10.49
C MET A 142 6.31 -18.98 11.64
N ARG A 143 7.11 -17.91 11.64
CA ARG A 143 8.00 -17.61 12.76
C ARG A 143 7.36 -16.47 13.54
N ASP A 144 6.75 -16.88 14.64
CA ASP A 144 6.51 -16.15 15.89
C ASP A 144 5.08 -16.40 16.38
N ILE A 145 4.93 -17.54 17.09
CA ILE A 145 3.99 -17.74 18.20
C ILE A 145 4.75 -17.39 19.47
#